data_AF-A0A0A9XSE9-F1
#
_entry.id   AF-A0A0A9XSE9-F1
#
_cell.length_a   1.000
_cell.length_b   1.000
_cell.length_c   1.000
_cell.angle_alpha   90.00
_cell.angle_beta   90.00
_cell.angle_gamma   90.00
#
_symmetry.space_group_name_H-M   'P 1'
#
loop_
_entity.id
_entity.type
_entity.pdbx_description
1 polymer ?
#
loop_
_entity_poly.entity_id
_entity_poly.type
_entity_poly.pdbx_seq_one_letter_code
_entity_poly.pdbx_strand_id
1 'polypeptide(L)'
;KPICIIDLIVVVASIVVLTLGSNGQVFATSAIRGIRFLQILRMLHVDRQGGTWRLLGSVVFIHRQELITTLYIGFLGLIFSSYFVYLAEKDAVGPDGKTGDFTSYADALWWGVITVTT
;
A
#
# COMPACT_ATOMS: atom_id res chain seq x y z
N LYS A 1 18.93 4.73 -18.82
CA LYS A 1 17.77 5.63 -18.58
C LYS A 1 16.63 4.79 -17.99
N PRO A 2 16.33 4.91 -16.69
CA PRO A 2 15.36 4.02 -16.01
C PRO A 2 13.95 4.07 -16.62
N ILE A 3 13.54 5.23 -17.14
CA ILE A 3 12.27 5.42 -17.88
C ILE A 3 12.15 4.50 -19.09
N CYS A 4 13.26 4.20 -19.78
CA CYS A 4 13.26 3.35 -20.97
C CYS A 4 13.03 1.87 -20.63
N ILE A 5 13.45 1.43 -19.42
CA ILE A 5 13.25 0.06 -18.94
C ILE A 5 11.79 -0.14 -18.56
N ILE A 6 11.18 0.84 -17.88
CA ILE A 6 9.76 0.81 -17.51
C ILE A 6 8.89 0.78 -18.78
N ASP A 7 9.20 1.62 -19.77
CA ASP A 7 8.45 1.63 -21.04
C ASP A 7 8.57 0.30 -21.79
N LEU A 8 9.76 -0.28 -21.87
CA LEU A 8 9.98 -1.60 -22.49
C LEU A 8 9.14 -2.69 -21.81
N ILE A 9 9.12 -2.72 -20.47
CA ILE A 9 8.34 -3.70 -19.70
C ILE A 9 6.85 -3.53 -19.94
N VAL A 10 6.35 -2.29 -19.97
CA VAL A 10 4.92 -1.99 -20.23
C VAL A 10 4.52 -2.41 -21.65
N VAL A 11 5.37 -2.15 -22.64
CA VAL A 11 5.12 -2.54 -24.04
C VAL A 11 5.12 -4.07 -24.19
N VAL A 12 6.11 -4.77 -23.62
CA VAL A 12 6.18 -6.24 -23.67
C VAL A 12 4.98 -6.87 -22.96
N ALA A 13 4.63 -6.40 -21.76
CA ALA A 13 3.47 -6.88 -21.02
C ALA A 13 2.15 -6.65 -21.79
N SER A 14 2.02 -5.51 -22.47
CA SER A 14 0.84 -5.21 -23.30
C SER A 14 0.72 -6.17 -24.49
N ILE A 15 1.83 -6.49 -25.17
CA ILE A 15 1.85 -7.42 -26.30
C ILE A 15 1.51 -8.85 -25.83
N VAL A 16 2.05 -9.28 -24.69
CA VAL A 16 1.76 -10.61 -24.11
C VAL A 16 0.29 -10.74 -23.72
N VAL A 17 -0.30 -9.73 -23.08
CA VAL A 17 -1.74 -9.74 -22.72
C VAL A 17 -2.63 -9.76 -23.96
N LEU A 18 -2.28 -9.03 -25.02
CA LEU A 18 -3.05 -9.00 -26.27
C LEU A 18 -2.98 -10.33 -27.04
N THR A 19 -1.82 -10.98 -27.06
CA THR A 19 -1.64 -12.27 -27.77
C THR A 19 -2.27 -13.46 -27.03
N LEU A 20 -2.21 -13.48 -25.70
CA LEU A 20 -2.85 -14.53 -24.87
C LEU A 20 -4.36 -14.35 -24.73
N GLY A 21 -4.86 -13.11 -24.75
CA GLY A 21 -6.30 -12.81 -24.63
C GLY A 21 -7.15 -13.16 -25.86
N SER A 22 -6.53 -13.43 -27.02
CA SER A 22 -7.23 -13.63 -28.30
C SER A 22 -7.92 -15.00 -28.45
N ASN A 23 -7.61 -16.01 -27.64
CA ASN A 23 -7.95 -17.41 -27.93
C ASN A 23 -9.05 -18.04 -27.02
N GLY A 24 -9.68 -17.32 -26.10
CA GLY A 24 -10.71 -17.94 -25.25
C GLY A 24 -11.60 -17.00 -24.45
N GLN A 25 -12.91 -17.27 -24.47
CA GLN A 25 -13.96 -16.52 -23.76
C GLN A 25 -13.75 -16.44 -22.24
N VAL A 26 -13.09 -17.44 -21.62
CA VAL A 26 -12.66 -17.42 -20.20
C VAL A 26 -11.36 -16.65 -19.95
N PHE A 27 -10.55 -16.46 -20.99
CA PHE A 27 -9.39 -15.56 -20.97
C PHE A 27 -9.79 -14.09 -21.18
N ALA A 28 -11.00 -13.80 -21.68
CA ALA A 28 -11.48 -12.44 -21.82
C ALA A 28 -11.59 -11.72 -20.46
N THR A 29 -12.04 -12.40 -19.40
CA THR A 29 -12.13 -11.82 -18.04
C THR A 29 -10.76 -11.54 -17.43
N SER A 30 -9.78 -12.44 -17.61
CA SER A 30 -8.41 -12.22 -17.15
C SER A 30 -7.69 -11.15 -17.98
N ALA A 31 -7.94 -11.09 -19.30
CA ALA A 31 -7.44 -10.03 -20.17
C ALA A 31 -8.00 -8.65 -19.79
N ILE A 32 -9.28 -8.53 -19.41
CA ILE A 32 -9.86 -7.27 -18.92
C ILE A 32 -9.19 -6.80 -17.62
N ARG A 33 -8.89 -7.71 -16.69
CA ARG A 33 -8.10 -7.39 -15.48
C ARG A 33 -6.68 -6.95 -15.84
N GLY A 34 -6.04 -7.63 -16.79
CA GLY A 34 -4.72 -7.25 -17.32
C GLY A 34 -4.72 -5.86 -17.97
N ILE A 35 -5.74 -5.54 -18.77
CA ILE A 35 -5.91 -4.23 -19.41
C ILE A 35 -6.07 -3.12 -18.37
N ARG A 36 -6.86 -3.32 -17.30
CA ARG A 36 -6.99 -2.33 -16.21
C ARG A 36 -5.67 -2.09 -15.49
N PHE A 37 -4.90 -3.14 -15.25
CA PHE A 37 -3.57 -3.02 -14.65
C PHE A 37 -2.59 -2.28 -15.58
N LEU A 38 -2.61 -2.58 -16.88
CA LEU A 38 -1.82 -1.88 -17.89
C LEU A 38 -2.23 -0.41 -18.04
N GLN A 39 -3.51 -0.06 -17.85
CA GLN A 39 -3.98 1.32 -17.83
C GLN A 39 -3.38 2.12 -16.67
N ILE A 40 -3.28 1.52 -15.48
CA ILE A 40 -2.62 2.14 -14.31
C ILE A 40 -1.13 2.34 -14.59
N LEU A 41 -0.45 1.35 -15.16
CA LEU A 41 0.95 1.48 -15.58
C LEU A 41 1.17 2.54 -16.66
N ARG A 42 0.22 2.68 -17.60
CA ARG A 42 0.25 3.72 -18.63
C ARG A 42 0.06 5.11 -18.02
N MET A 43 -0.84 5.27 -17.03
CA MET A 43 -0.97 6.51 -16.26
C MET A 43 0.33 6.85 -15.52
N LEU A 44 1.02 5.86 -14.94
CA LEU A 44 2.34 6.05 -14.30
C LEU A 44 3.41 6.49 -15.31
N HIS A 45 3.40 5.94 -16.53
CA HIS A 45 4.34 6.37 -17.57
C HIS A 45 4.02 7.78 -18.10
N VAL A 46 2.75 8.19 -18.15
CA VAL A 46 2.35 9.56 -18.58
C VAL A 46 2.89 10.65 -17.63
N ASP A 47 3.24 10.34 -16.38
CA ASP A 47 4.01 11.21 -15.46
C ASP A 47 5.50 11.38 -15.88
N ARG A 48 5.78 11.25 -17.18
CA ARG A 48 7.06 10.95 -17.84
C ARG A 48 8.22 11.90 -17.55
N GLN A 49 7.95 13.11 -17.07
CA GLN A 49 9.03 14.03 -16.68
C GLN A 49 9.62 13.67 -15.32
N GLY A 50 8.97 12.78 -14.56
CA GLY A 50 9.36 12.45 -13.18
C GLY A 50 9.49 13.70 -12.33
N GLY A 51 8.89 14.83 -12.75
CA GLY A 51 9.01 16.12 -12.10
C GLY A 51 8.37 16.05 -10.74
N THR A 52 7.18 15.44 -10.65
CA THR A 52 6.47 15.14 -9.41
C THR A 52 7.32 14.30 -8.46
N TRP A 53 7.91 13.19 -8.94
CA TRP A 53 8.78 12.32 -8.14
C TRP A 53 10.09 12.99 -7.72
N ARG A 54 10.68 13.82 -8.59
CA ARG A 54 11.90 14.57 -8.29
C ARG A 54 11.64 15.67 -7.27
N LEU A 55 10.50 16.35 -7.37
CA LEU A 55 10.08 17.37 -6.42
C LEU A 55 9.75 16.73 -5.07
N LEU A 56 8.93 15.67 -5.04
CA LEU A 56 8.59 14.93 -3.83
C LEU A 56 9.85 14.37 -3.17
N GLY A 57 10.74 13.74 -3.93
CA GLY A 57 12.04 13.27 -3.44
C GLY A 57 12.92 14.40 -2.91
N SER A 58 12.94 15.57 -3.57
CA SER A 58 13.69 16.74 -3.10
C SER A 58 13.15 17.27 -1.78
N VAL A 59 11.83 17.40 -1.64
CA VAL A 59 11.20 17.87 -0.40
C VAL A 59 11.45 16.88 0.73
N VAL A 60 11.27 15.58 0.48
CA VAL A 60 11.57 14.52 1.45
C VAL A 60 13.03 14.54 1.87
N PHE A 61 13.97 14.79 0.94
CA PHE A 61 15.39 14.84 1.27
C PHE A 61 15.75 16.05 2.14
N ILE A 62 15.15 17.22 1.85
CA ILE A 62 15.34 18.44 2.63
C ILE A 62 14.81 18.25 4.05
N HIS A 63 13.59 17.73 4.19
CA HIS A 63 12.92 17.54 5.48
C HIS A 63 13.14 16.16 6.11
N ARG A 64 14.14 15.39 5.65
CA ARG A 64 14.32 13.99 6.07
C ARG A 64 14.46 13.83 7.59
N GLN A 65 15.12 14.77 8.25
CA GLN A 65 15.34 14.71 9.69
C GLN A 65 14.02 14.87 10.47
N GLU A 66 13.21 15.86 10.07
CA GLU A 66 11.91 16.15 10.68
C GLU A 66 10.92 15.01 10.41
N LEU A 67 10.92 14.49 9.18
CA LEU A 67 10.07 13.38 8.75
C LEU A 67 10.40 12.09 9.52
N ILE A 68 11.68 11.71 9.59
CA ILE A 68 12.12 10.51 10.31
C ILE A 68 11.83 10.66 11.80
N THR A 69 12.07 11.83 12.39
CA THR A 69 11.81 12.06 13.82
C THR A 69 10.33 11.93 14.16
N THR A 70 9.46 12.53 13.35
CA THR A 70 8.00 12.45 13.54
C THR A 70 7.49 11.02 13.35
N LEU A 71 7.95 10.34 12.29
CA LEU A 71 7.59 8.96 12.02
C LEU A 71 8.08 8.02 13.13
N TYR A 72 9.28 8.24 13.65
CA TYR A 72 9.85 7.44 14.75
C TYR A 72 9.03 7.59 16.03
N ILE A 73 8.73 8.83 16.45
CA ILE A 73 7.93 9.09 17.64
C ILE A 73 6.51 8.53 17.47
N GLY A 74 5.90 8.73 16.31
CA GLY A 74 4.57 8.18 15.99
C GLY A 74 4.56 6.66 16.01
N PHE A 75 5.58 6.00 15.44
CA PHE A 75 5.70 4.55 15.44
C PHE A 75 5.93 3.99 16.86
N LEU A 76 6.79 4.63 17.67
CA LEU A 76 6.95 4.25 19.07
C LEU A 76 5.62 4.35 19.82
N GLY A 77 4.93 5.49 19.67
CA GLY A 77 3.62 5.74 20.29
C GLY A 77 2.57 4.72 19.85
N LEU A 78 2.55 4.35 18.58
CA LEU A 78 1.64 3.32 18.03
C LEU A 78 1.90 1.96 18.67
N ILE A 79 3.16 1.51 18.73
CA ILE A 79 3.52 0.21 19.34
C ILE A 79 3.14 0.18 20.83
N PHE A 80 3.43 1.26 21.58
CA PHE A 80 3.06 1.36 22.98
C PHE A 80 1.55 1.41 23.18
N SER A 81 0.84 2.26 22.42
CA SER A 81 -0.61 2.42 22.50
C SER A 81 -1.33 1.09 22.20
N SER A 82 -0.99 0.44 21.09
CA SER A 82 -1.55 -0.88 20.74
C SER A 82 -1.22 -1.95 21.77
N TYR A 83 -0.04 -1.92 22.40
CA TYR A 83 0.31 -2.86 23.47
C TYR A 83 -0.48 -2.62 24.75
N PHE A 84 -0.65 -1.37 25.17
CA PHE A 84 -1.48 -1.03 26.33
C PHE A 84 -2.95 -1.38 26.11
N VAL A 85 -3.50 -1.09 24.93
CA VAL A 85 -4.88 -1.45 24.56
C VAL A 85 -5.05 -2.96 24.53
N TYR A 86 -4.10 -3.68 23.93
CA TYR A 86 -4.10 -5.15 23.98
C TYR A 86 -4.10 -5.69 25.41
N LEU A 87 -3.26 -5.15 26.31
CA LEU A 87 -3.26 -5.58 27.72
C LEU A 87 -4.54 -5.22 28.46
N ALA A 88 -5.15 -4.08 28.15
CA ALA A 88 -6.40 -3.63 28.77
C ALA A 88 -7.60 -4.49 28.34
N GLU A 89 -7.62 -4.94 27.09
CA GLU A 89 -8.77 -5.62 26.50
C GLU A 89 -8.62 -7.14 26.36
N LYS A 90 -7.41 -7.70 26.45
CA LYS A 90 -7.20 -9.16 26.34
C LYS A 90 -7.98 -9.96 27.39
N ASP A 91 -8.23 -9.38 28.57
CA ASP A 91 -8.99 -10.01 29.66
C ASP A 91 -10.41 -9.41 29.79
N ALA A 92 -10.76 -8.44 28.95
CA ALA A 92 -12.07 -7.81 28.97
C ALA A 92 -13.08 -8.72 28.25
N VAL A 93 -14.18 -9.02 28.94
CA VAL A 93 -15.32 -9.74 28.35
C VAL A 93 -16.21 -8.70 27.68
N GLY A 94 -16.34 -8.79 26.36
CA GLY A 94 -17.21 -7.89 25.61
C GLY A 94 -18.69 -8.08 25.99
N PRO A 95 -19.56 -7.09 25.69
CA PRO A 95 -21.00 -7.14 25.99
C PRO A 95 -21.73 -8.35 25.37
N ASP A 96 -21.13 -9.00 24.37
CA ASP A 96 -21.67 -10.16 23.65
C ASP A 96 -21.26 -11.54 24.25
N GLY A 97 -20.59 -11.55 25.41
CA GLY A 97 -20.19 -12.79 26.11
C GLY A 97 -19.05 -13.57 25.43
N LYS A 98 -18.36 -12.96 24.47
CA LYS A 98 -17.13 -13.49 23.86
C LYS A 98 -15.91 -12.85 24.52
N THR A 99 -14.88 -13.65 24.76
CA THR A 99 -13.58 -13.19 25.24
C THR A 99 -12.84 -12.42 24.14
N GLY A 100 -12.62 -11.12 24.34
CA GLY A 100 -11.66 -10.28 23.63
C GLY A 100 -12.04 -9.86 22.21
N ASP A 101 -12.33 -8.57 22.00
CA ASP A 101 -12.33 -7.96 20.66
C ASP A 101 -10.92 -7.97 20.02
N PHE A 102 -9.88 -8.14 20.85
CA PHE A 102 -8.49 -8.31 20.44
C PHE A 102 -7.96 -9.72 20.77
N THR A 103 -8.09 -10.64 19.82
CA THR A 103 -7.59 -12.03 19.98
C THR A 103 -6.08 -12.13 19.86
N SER A 104 -5.46 -11.20 19.14
CA SER A 104 -4.02 -11.15 18.89
C SER A 104 -3.51 -9.72 19.00
N TYR A 105 -2.22 -9.57 19.31
CA TYR A 105 -1.53 -8.28 19.22
C TYR A 105 -1.66 -7.65 17.83
N ALA A 106 -1.79 -8.47 16.77
CA ALA A 106 -2.01 -7.99 15.41
C ALA A 106 -3.32 -7.20 15.25
N ASP A 107 -4.39 -7.60 15.95
CA ASP A 107 -5.69 -6.93 15.89
C ASP A 107 -5.62 -5.56 16.58
N ALA A 108 -4.93 -5.48 17.72
CA ALA A 108 -4.71 -4.23 18.44
C ALA A 108 -3.76 -3.28 17.69
N LEU A 109 -2.81 -3.84 16.93
CA LEU A 109 -1.94 -3.05 16.05
C LEU A 109 -2.71 -2.52 14.85
N TRP A 110 -3.58 -3.33 14.24
CA TRP A 110 -4.47 -2.90 13.16
C TRP A 110 -5.40 -1.76 13.60
N TRP A 111 -6.02 -1.90 14.77
CA TRP A 111 -6.82 -0.84 15.38
C TRP A 111 -5.99 0.43 15.63
N GLY A 112 -4.80 0.29 16.23
CA GLY A 112 -3.91 1.42 16.49
C GLY A 112 -3.49 2.16 15.22
N VAL A 113 -3.25 1.44 14.12
CA VAL A 113 -2.97 2.05 12.81
C VAL A 113 -4.17 2.86 12.33
N ILE A 114 -5.38 2.30 12.34
CA ILE A 114 -6.59 3.01 11.89
C ILE A 114 -6.82 4.27 12.74
N THR A 115 -6.66 4.18 14.07
CA THR A 115 -6.88 5.31 14.98
C THR A 115 -5.83 6.41 14.84
N VAL A 116 -4.55 6.07 14.59
CA VAL A 116 -3.48 7.06 14.46
C VAL A 116 -3.44 7.69 13.05
N THR A 117 -4.00 7.00 12.05
CA THR A 117 -4.03 7.47 10.64
C THR A 117 -5.33 8.14 10.22
N THR A 118 -6.32 8.27 11.12
CA THR A 118 -7.60 8.94 10.87
C THR A 118 -7.82 10.13 11.79
#